data_AF-A0A552HYA8-F1
#
_entry.id   AF-A0A552HYA8-F1
#
_cell.length_a   1.000
_cell.length_b   1.000
_cell.length_c   1.000
_cell.angle_alpha   90.00
_cell.angle_beta   90.00
_cell.angle_gamma   90.00
#
_symmetry.space_group_name_H-M   'P 1'
#
loop_
_entity.id
_entity.type
_entity.pdbx_description
1 polymer ?
#
loop_
_entity_poly.entity_id
_entity_poly.type
_entity_poly.pdbx_seq_one_letter_code
_entity_poly.pdbx_strand_id
1 'polypeptide(L)'
;MTRQIHDQFAKEYLEELLTPLGTIRKSKKVKSEVQEIDVWFEPFSSPPPTELPLGLLGKMAATSCLFEPFRNPPTEVEIRSCLSKLYTVHGDVLRKAKRSNKTLTETQLPFLWILTPTFSARMIEDFG
;
A
#
# COMPACT_ATOMS: atom_id res chain seq x y z
N MET A 1 20.77 -6.49 -12.19
CA MET A 1 21.24 -5.23 -11.55
C MET A 1 20.34 -4.02 -11.86
N THR A 2 19.52 -4.05 -12.92
CA THR A 2 18.58 -2.98 -13.33
C THR A 2 17.20 -2.98 -12.64
N ARG A 3 16.84 -4.05 -11.92
CA ARG A 3 15.53 -4.17 -11.24
C ARG A 3 15.33 -3.10 -10.14
N GLN A 4 16.43 -2.57 -9.59
CA GLN A 4 16.40 -1.65 -8.45
C GLN A 4 16.18 -0.18 -8.81
N ILE A 5 16.60 0.31 -9.99
CA ILE A 5 16.53 1.76 -10.28
C ILE A 5 15.08 2.24 -10.40
N HIS A 6 14.25 1.50 -11.11
CA HIS A 6 12.83 1.86 -11.29
C HIS A 6 12.03 1.69 -10.00
N ASP A 7 12.32 0.63 -9.26
CA ASP A 7 11.73 0.36 -7.94
C ASP A 7 12.07 1.49 -6.95
N GLN A 8 13.35 1.84 -6.86
CA GLN A 8 13.84 2.93 -6.01
C GLN A 8 13.24 4.28 -6.44
N PHE A 9 13.20 4.57 -7.74
CA PHE A 9 12.59 5.79 -8.27
C PHE A 9 11.11 5.88 -7.89
N ALA A 10 10.33 4.81 -8.06
CA ALA A 10 8.92 4.82 -7.71
C ALA A 10 8.72 5.05 -6.20
N LYS A 11 9.55 4.44 -5.35
CA LYS A 11 9.51 4.63 -3.90
C LYS A 11 9.81 6.07 -3.49
N GLU A 12 10.86 6.67 -4.04
CA GLU A 12 11.25 8.06 -3.79
C GLU A 12 10.19 9.04 -4.31
N TYR A 13 9.63 8.77 -5.50
CA TYR A 13 8.62 9.64 -6.09
C TYR A 13 7.31 9.62 -5.29
N LEU A 14 6.85 8.44 -4.87
CA LEU A 14 5.67 8.31 -4.00
C LEU A 14 5.91 8.96 -2.63
N GLU A 15 7.12 8.83 -2.08
CA GLU A 15 7.52 9.51 -0.84
C GLU A 15 7.38 11.03 -0.96
N GLU A 16 7.99 11.63 -1.97
CA GLU A 16 7.95 13.07 -2.16
C GLU A 16 6.50 13.58 -2.31
N LEU A 17 5.69 12.89 -3.13
CA LEU A 17 4.31 13.28 -3.37
C LEU A 17 3.42 13.14 -2.12
N LEU A 18 3.58 12.06 -1.35
CA LEU A 18 2.69 11.74 -0.24
C LEU A 18 3.12 12.33 1.10
N THR A 19 4.37 12.78 1.24
CA THR A 19 4.91 13.42 2.46
C THR A 19 4.03 14.54 3.01
N PRO A 20 3.40 15.42 2.20
CA PRO A 20 2.49 16.44 2.72
C PRO A 20 1.18 15.88 3.32
N LEU A 21 0.81 14.64 2.99
CA LEU A 21 -0.49 14.06 3.32
C LEU A 21 -0.44 13.09 4.51
N GLY A 22 0.74 12.57 4.85
CA GLY A 22 0.88 11.56 5.88
C GLY A 22 2.31 11.12 6.16
N THR A 23 2.42 10.17 7.07
CA THR A 23 3.67 9.46 7.36
C THR A 23 3.87 8.36 6.34
N ILE A 24 5.02 8.38 5.67
CA ILE A 24 5.40 7.36 4.71
C ILE A 24 6.62 6.58 5.19
N ARG A 25 6.67 5.28 4.89
CA ARG A 25 7.80 4.39 5.19
C ARG A 25 8.08 3.51 3.98
N LYS A 26 9.26 3.67 3.38
CA LYS A 26 9.76 2.81 2.30
C LYS A 26 10.31 1.49 2.86
N SER A 27 10.22 0.40 2.10
CA SER A 27 10.80 -0.91 2.44
C SER A 27 10.47 -1.37 3.86
N LYS A 28 9.19 -1.24 4.26
CA LYS A 28 8.76 -1.60 5.60
C LYS A 28 8.75 -3.12 5.74
N LYS A 29 9.63 -3.64 6.61
CA LYS A 29 9.69 -5.07 6.94
C LYS A 29 8.40 -5.55 7.59
N VAL A 30 7.94 -6.73 7.16
CA VAL A 30 6.77 -7.40 7.72
C VAL A 30 7.25 -8.53 8.65
N LYS A 31 6.67 -8.66 9.84
CA LYS A 31 7.22 -9.53 10.91
C LYS A 31 7.18 -11.04 10.60
N SER A 32 6.31 -11.47 9.68
CA SER A 32 6.06 -12.90 9.48
C SER A 32 6.94 -13.54 8.41
N GLU A 33 7.62 -12.77 7.55
CA GLU A 33 8.52 -13.28 6.50
C GLU A 33 9.60 -12.24 6.16
N VAL A 34 10.64 -12.63 5.41
CA VAL A 34 11.67 -11.72 4.84
C VAL A 34 11.07 -10.90 3.67
N GLN A 35 9.88 -10.36 3.87
CA GLN A 35 9.14 -9.57 2.89
C GLN A 35 9.13 -8.10 3.31
N GLU A 36 9.26 -7.23 2.31
CA GLU A 36 9.19 -5.78 2.47
C GLU A 36 7.99 -5.24 1.70
N ILE A 37 7.29 -4.30 2.33
CA ILE A 37 6.30 -3.46 1.67
C ILE A 37 7.06 -2.32 1.03
N ASP A 38 6.85 -2.10 -0.26
CA ASP A 38 7.60 -1.08 -0.99
C ASP A 38 7.36 0.32 -0.42
N VAL A 39 6.09 0.67 -0.22
CA VAL A 39 5.68 1.92 0.41
C VAL A 39 4.50 1.68 1.34
N TRP A 40 4.69 1.99 2.62
CA TRP A 40 3.62 2.04 3.62
C TRP A 40 3.24 3.48 3.92
N PHE A 41 1.96 3.79 3.84
CA PHE A 41 1.44 5.13 4.06
C PHE A 41 0.39 5.18 5.18
N GLU A 42 0.52 6.18 6.06
CA GLU A 42 -0.41 6.50 7.15
C GLU A 42 -0.82 7.99 7.07
N PRO A 43 -2.08 8.35 6.79
CA PRO A 43 -2.50 9.74 6.71
C PRO A 43 -2.42 10.48 8.06
N PHE A 44 -2.14 11.79 8.06
CA PHE A 44 -1.89 12.56 9.30
C PHE A 44 -3.10 12.72 10.22
N SER A 45 -4.34 12.62 9.73
CA SER A 45 -5.57 12.64 10.52
C SER A 45 -6.75 12.19 9.65
N SER A 46 -7.75 11.53 10.25
CA SER A 46 -9.04 11.24 9.61
C SER A 46 -10.08 12.21 10.20
N PRO A 47 -10.88 12.92 9.38
CA PRO A 47 -11.04 12.74 7.94
C PRO A 47 -9.97 13.47 7.11
N PRO A 48 -9.62 12.95 5.92
CA PRO A 48 -8.75 13.66 4.99
C PRO A 48 -9.42 14.98 4.52
N PRO A 49 -8.64 16.01 4.16
CA PRO A 49 -9.14 17.19 3.47
C PRO A 49 -10.01 16.78 2.27
N THR A 50 -11.16 17.43 2.08
CA THR A 50 -12.15 17.13 1.02
C THR A 50 -11.54 17.12 -0.39
N GLU A 51 -10.46 17.88 -0.59
CA GLU A 51 -9.66 17.89 -1.81
C GLU A 51 -8.19 17.75 -1.46
N LEU A 52 -7.67 16.54 -1.57
CA LEU A 52 -6.23 16.30 -1.52
C LEU A 52 -5.62 16.79 -2.86
N PRO A 53 -4.53 17.59 -2.85
CA PRO A 53 -3.97 18.23 -4.04
C PRO A 53 -3.38 17.27 -5.09
N LEU A 54 -3.49 15.94 -4.88
CA LEU A 54 -2.93 14.89 -5.72
C LEU A 54 -3.98 14.12 -6.54
N GLY A 55 -5.21 14.61 -6.63
CA GLY A 55 -6.27 13.98 -7.42
C GLY A 55 -6.54 12.53 -6.99
N LEU A 56 -6.41 11.58 -7.93
CA LEU A 56 -6.63 10.16 -7.66
C LEU A 56 -5.69 9.60 -6.59
N LEU A 57 -4.41 9.97 -6.62
CA LEU A 57 -3.43 9.51 -5.63
C LEU A 57 -3.80 9.98 -4.22
N GLY A 58 -4.35 11.19 -4.09
CA GLY A 58 -4.92 11.68 -2.84
C GLY A 58 -6.06 10.79 -2.35
N LYS A 59 -7.01 10.45 -3.24
CA LYS A 59 -8.13 9.55 -2.89
C LYS A 59 -7.66 8.16 -2.46
N MET A 60 -6.62 7.62 -3.10
CA MET A 60 -6.01 6.33 -2.73
C MET A 60 -5.37 6.37 -1.34
N ALA A 61 -4.82 7.52 -0.96
CA ALA A 61 -4.18 7.79 0.33
C ALA A 61 -5.15 8.28 1.42
N ALA A 62 -6.48 8.19 1.21
CA ALA A 62 -7.47 8.63 2.19
C ALA A 62 -7.48 7.76 3.47
N THR A 63 -7.06 6.50 3.35
CA THR A 63 -6.87 5.55 4.46
C THR A 63 -5.43 5.07 4.47
N SER A 64 -5.01 4.43 5.57
CA SER A 64 -3.73 3.71 5.57
C SER A 64 -3.67 2.75 4.38
N CYS A 65 -2.53 2.66 3.70
CA CYS A 65 -2.41 1.83 2.52
C CYS A 65 -0.97 1.39 2.25
N LEU A 66 -0.87 0.36 1.41
CA LEU A 66 0.36 -0.14 0.83
C LEU A 66 0.36 0.22 -0.65
N PHE A 67 1.47 0.76 -1.16
CA PHE A 67 1.68 0.88 -2.61
C PHE A 67 2.78 -0.09 -3.03
N GLU A 68 2.48 -0.90 -4.05
CA GLU A 68 3.37 -1.89 -4.65
C GLU A 68 3.50 -1.57 -6.15
N PRO A 69 4.47 -0.72 -6.54
CA PRO A 69 4.66 -0.32 -7.92
C PRO A 69 5.46 -1.37 -8.72
N PHE A 70 4.93 -1.76 -9.87
CA PHE A 70 5.55 -2.69 -10.80
C PHE A 70 5.87 -2.03 -12.14
N ARG A 71 7.12 -2.19 -12.58
CA ARG A 71 7.56 -1.73 -13.92
C ARG A 71 6.95 -2.54 -15.06
N ASN A 72 6.75 -3.84 -14.85
CA ASN A 72 6.14 -4.76 -15.80
C ASN A 72 4.86 -5.31 -15.16
N PRO A 73 3.92 -5.88 -15.93
CA PRO A 73 2.77 -6.57 -15.36
C PRO A 73 3.22 -7.61 -14.31
N PRO A 74 2.70 -7.55 -13.07
CA PRO A 74 3.04 -8.53 -12.06
C PRO A 74 2.50 -9.90 -12.47
N THR A 75 3.22 -10.95 -12.10
CA THR A 75 2.72 -12.32 -12.18
C THR A 75 1.68 -12.60 -11.10
N GLU A 76 0.87 -13.65 -11.26
CA GLU A 76 -0.09 -14.04 -10.22
C GLU A 76 0.58 -14.32 -8.86
N VAL A 77 1.82 -14.84 -8.87
CA VAL A 77 2.59 -15.10 -7.65
C VAL A 77 2.98 -13.79 -6.97
N GLU A 78 3.37 -12.78 -7.75
CA GLU A 78 3.67 -11.44 -7.21
C GLU A 78 2.42 -10.77 -6.63
N ILE A 79 1.26 -10.89 -7.28
CA ILE A 79 -0.02 -10.38 -6.74
C ILE A 79 -0.38 -11.07 -5.43
N ARG A 80 -0.33 -12.41 -5.38
CA ARG A 80 -0.59 -13.18 -4.16
C ARG A 80 0.41 -12.82 -3.04
N SER A 81 1.65 -12.51 -3.39
CA SER A 81 2.64 -12.00 -2.44
C SER A 81 2.22 -10.65 -1.86
N CYS A 82 1.80 -9.69 -2.70
CA CYS A 82 1.28 -8.40 -2.22
C CYS A 82 0.05 -8.56 -1.31
N LEU A 83 -0.88 -9.47 -1.65
CA LEU A 83 -2.04 -9.80 -0.80
C LEU A 83 -1.62 -10.40 0.55
N SER A 84 -0.61 -11.28 0.55
CA SER A 84 -0.05 -11.84 1.80
C SER A 84 0.51 -10.74 2.71
N LYS A 85 1.22 -9.75 2.15
CA LYS A 85 1.69 -8.57 2.89
C LYS A 85 0.53 -7.79 3.50
N LEU A 86 -0.53 -7.55 2.72
CA LEU A 86 -1.75 -6.86 3.18
C LEU A 86 -2.37 -7.57 4.38
N TYR A 87 -2.65 -8.87 4.27
CA TYR A 87 -3.30 -9.62 5.35
C TYR A 87 -2.42 -9.73 6.59
N THR A 88 -1.10 -9.78 6.43
CA THR A 88 -0.19 -9.72 7.58
C THR A 88 -0.28 -8.38 8.30
N VAL A 89 -0.35 -7.28 7.55
CA VAL A 89 -0.57 -5.94 8.10
C VAL A 89 -1.94 -5.82 8.77
N HIS A 90 -3.00 -6.36 8.18
CA HIS A 90 -4.33 -6.41 8.79
C HIS A 90 -4.28 -7.11 10.15
N GLY A 91 -3.63 -8.27 10.22
CA GLY A 91 -3.43 -9.00 11.47
C GLY A 91 -2.69 -8.16 12.54
N ASP A 92 -1.65 -7.42 12.15
CA ASP A 92 -0.94 -6.50 13.05
C ASP A 92 -1.84 -5.35 13.55
N VAL A 93 -2.60 -4.74 12.64
CA VAL A 93 -3.51 -3.61 12.95
C VAL A 93 -4.64 -4.07 13.87
N LEU A 94 -5.30 -5.19 13.56
CA LEU A 94 -6.36 -5.77 14.38
C LEU A 94 -5.85 -6.16 15.77
N ARG A 95 -4.64 -6.75 15.86
CA ARG A 95 -4.01 -7.06 17.17
C ARG A 95 -3.75 -5.80 17.99
N LYS A 96 -3.29 -4.72 17.38
CA LYS A 96 -3.08 -3.42 18.07
C LYS A 96 -4.41 -2.80 18.53
N ALA A 97 -5.44 -2.85 17.70
CA ALA A 97 -6.78 -2.36 18.04
C ALA A 97 -7.35 -3.12 19.25
N LYS A 98 -7.28 -4.46 19.23
CA LYS A 98 -7.72 -5.31 20.34
C LYS A 98 -7.00 -4.98 21.65
N ARG A 99 -5.67 -4.74 21.61
CA ARG A 99 -4.89 -4.33 22.79
C ARG A 99 -5.27 -2.96 23.35
N SER A 100 -5.84 -2.09 22.51
CA SER A 100 -6.32 -0.76 22.89
C SER A 100 -7.83 -0.71 23.13
N ASN A 101 -8.50 -1.87 23.23
CA ASN A 101 -9.96 -2.00 23.36
C ASN A 101 -10.74 -1.21 22.29
N LYS A 102 -10.17 -1.10 21.09
CA LYS A 102 -10.82 -0.50 19.92
C LYS A 102 -11.27 -1.60 18.97
N THR A 103 -12.48 -1.43 18.44
CA THR A 103 -13.00 -2.24 17.33
C THR A 103 -12.81 -1.44 16.06
N LEU A 104 -12.21 -2.05 15.03
CA LEU A 104 -12.06 -1.44 13.72
C LEU A 104 -13.15 -1.95 12.79
N THR A 105 -13.65 -1.07 11.92
CA THR A 105 -14.49 -1.44 10.78
C THR A 105 -13.63 -1.77 9.57
N GLU A 106 -14.21 -2.46 8.58
CA GLU A 106 -13.53 -2.81 7.33
C GLU A 106 -12.94 -1.57 6.62
N THR A 107 -13.67 -0.45 6.67
CA THR A 107 -13.25 0.84 6.09
C THR A 107 -12.03 1.46 6.76
N GLN A 108 -11.64 0.98 7.94
CA GLN A 108 -10.46 1.43 8.68
C GLN A 108 -9.26 0.50 8.47
N LEU A 109 -9.45 -0.65 7.80
CA LEU A 109 -8.36 -1.53 7.46
C LEU A 109 -7.51 -0.93 6.33
N PRO A 110 -6.19 -1.15 6.35
CA PRO A 110 -5.33 -0.69 5.29
C PRO A 110 -5.73 -1.25 3.92
N PHE A 111 -5.57 -0.48 2.86
CA PHE A 111 -5.84 -0.92 1.48
C PHE A 111 -4.54 -1.22 0.72
N LEU A 112 -4.59 -2.13 -0.27
CA LEU A 112 -3.46 -2.43 -1.15
C LEU A 112 -3.67 -1.81 -2.53
N TRP A 113 -2.72 -1.00 -2.97
CA TRP A 113 -2.66 -0.45 -4.32
C TRP A 113 -1.50 -1.06 -5.10
N ILE A 114 -1.82 -1.92 -6.07
CA ILE A 114 -0.85 -2.44 -7.04
C ILE A 114 -0.83 -1.49 -8.23
N LEU A 115 0.32 -0.84 -8.49
CA LEU A 115 0.47 0.10 -9.60
C LEU A 115 1.25 -0.57 -10.71
N THR A 116 0.62 -0.82 -11.85
CA THR A 116 1.25 -1.52 -12.98
C THR A 116 0.87 -0.86 -14.31
N PRO A 117 1.78 -0.75 -15.30
CA PRO A 117 1.49 -0.05 -16.54
C PRO A 117 0.44 -0.75 -17.39
N THR A 118 0.33 -2.09 -17.29
CA THR A 118 -0.69 -2.87 -18.00
C THR A 118 -1.13 -4.05 -17.15
N PHE A 119 -2.38 -4.46 -17.33
CA PHE A 119 -2.97 -5.58 -16.61
C PHE A 119 -3.97 -6.29 -17.53
N SER A 120 -3.93 -7.62 -17.59
CA SER A 120 -4.78 -8.37 -18.52
C SER A 120 -6.20 -8.52 -17.97
N ALA A 121 -7.21 -8.59 -18.85
CA ALA A 121 -8.60 -8.76 -18.45
C ALA A 121 -8.80 -10.01 -17.57
N ARG A 122 -8.15 -11.13 -17.92
CA ARG A 122 -8.15 -12.35 -17.10
C ARG A 122 -7.64 -12.09 -15.68
N MET A 123 -6.54 -11.34 -15.52
CA MET A 123 -6.02 -11.06 -14.18
C MET A 123 -6.92 -10.11 -13.38
N ILE A 124 -7.68 -9.23 -14.05
CA ILE A 124 -8.71 -8.42 -13.39
C ILE A 124 -9.85 -9.31 -12.89
N GLU A 125 -10.31 -10.26 -13.69
CA GLU A 125 -11.37 -11.20 -13.27
C GLU A 125 -10.93 -12.07 -12.09
N ASP A 126 -9.66 -12.49 -12.07
CA ASP A 126 -9.12 -13.37 -11.03
C ASP A 126 -8.80 -12.64 -9.70
N PHE A 127 -8.47 -11.34 -9.72
CA PHE A 127 -7.93 -10.60 -8.55
C PHE A 127 -8.52 -9.21 -8.30
N GLY A 128 -9.34 -8.67 -9.20
CA GLY A 128 -9.87 -7.29 -9.18
C GLY A 128 -11.21 -7.12 -8.48
#